data_AF-A1DG21-F1
#
_entry.id   AF-A1DG21-F1
#
_cell.length_a   1.000
_cell.length_b   1.000
_cell.length_c   1.000
_cell.angle_alpha   90.00
_cell.angle_beta   90.00
_cell.angle_gamma   90.00
#
_symmetry.space_group_name_H-M   'P 1'
#
loop_
_entity.id
_entity.type
_entity.pdbx_description
1 polymer ?
#
loop_
_entity_poly.entity_id
_entity_poly.type
_entity_poly.pdbx_seq_one_letter_code
_entity_poly.pdbx_strand_id
1 'polypeptide(L)'
;MKGRQQRKWCGSWRSEKKSELMVFQRRRLPNRQKFLEDQKAQVESRALEKFQTRDWKAGDIYAPHDLSPAEMKKWRKRQGPAADAFDALNMNPLDLYKVRLEPRTLCSRSHSNAKTQ
;
A
#
# COMPACT_ATOMS: atom_id res chain seq x y z
N MET A 1 -47.21 -61.17 -21.39
CA MET A 1 -46.19 -61.96 -22.10
C MET A 1 -44.97 -61.08 -22.36
N LYS A 2 -43.78 -61.69 -22.30
CA LYS A 2 -42.46 -61.06 -22.40
C LYS A 2 -42.22 -60.47 -23.80
N GLY A 3 -41.40 -59.42 -23.90
CA GLY A 3 -40.92 -58.92 -25.18
C GLY A 3 -39.90 -57.79 -25.07
N ARG A 4 -38.67 -58.13 -24.68
CA ARG A 4 -37.47 -57.30 -24.86
C ARG A 4 -37.32 -56.88 -26.32
N GLN A 5 -36.87 -55.66 -26.57
CA GLN A 5 -35.76 -55.44 -27.50
C GLN A 5 -35.08 -54.08 -27.28
N GLN A 6 -33.76 -54.18 -27.06
CA GLN A 6 -32.82 -53.09 -26.98
C GLN A 6 -32.58 -52.50 -28.38
N ARG A 7 -32.34 -51.20 -28.46
CA ARG A 7 -31.39 -50.65 -29.43
C ARG A 7 -30.48 -49.65 -28.74
N LYS A 8 -29.21 -50.05 -28.63
CA LYS A 8 -28.07 -49.19 -28.36
C LYS A 8 -28.02 -48.12 -29.46
N TRP A 9 -27.89 -46.87 -29.07
CA TRP A 9 -27.19 -45.87 -29.88
C TRP A 9 -26.00 -45.38 -29.07
N CYS A 10 -24.82 -45.78 -29.53
CA CYS A 10 -23.56 -45.22 -29.10
C CYS A 10 -23.38 -43.93 -29.90
N GLY A 11 -23.39 -42.80 -29.21
CA GLY A 11 -23.18 -41.47 -29.76
C GLY A 11 -22.49 -40.61 -28.72
N SER A 12 -21.23 -40.96 -28.41
CA SER A 12 -20.26 -39.99 -27.91
C SER A 12 -20.26 -38.80 -28.86
N TRP A 13 -20.50 -37.58 -28.38
CA TRP A 13 -19.76 -36.36 -28.74
C TRP A 13 -20.18 -35.23 -27.80
N ARG A 14 -19.38 -35.04 -26.74
CA ARG A 14 -18.86 -33.74 -26.29
C ARG A 14 -19.80 -32.54 -26.45
N SER A 15 -20.47 -32.14 -25.37
CA SER A 15 -20.83 -30.72 -25.16
C SER A 15 -21.10 -30.44 -23.69
N GLU A 16 -20.07 -30.64 -22.87
CA GLU A 16 -20.07 -30.34 -21.44
C GLU A 16 -19.07 -29.22 -21.17
N LYS A 17 -19.18 -28.09 -21.90
CA LYS A 17 -18.44 -26.84 -21.63
C LYS A 17 -19.19 -25.62 -22.20
N LYS A 18 -20.31 -25.24 -21.59
CA LYS A 18 -20.90 -23.91 -21.79
C LYS A 18 -21.44 -23.23 -20.52
N SER A 19 -21.15 -23.77 -19.34
CA SER A 19 -21.60 -23.20 -18.05
C SER A 19 -20.48 -22.68 -17.14
N GLU A 20 -19.20 -22.97 -17.40
CA GLU A 20 -18.12 -22.53 -16.48
C GLU A 20 -17.51 -21.16 -16.81
N LEU A 21 -17.75 -20.59 -17.99
CA LEU A 21 -17.16 -19.31 -18.41
C LEU A 21 -18.03 -18.07 -18.16
N MET A 22 -19.12 -18.18 -17.40
CA MET A 22 -19.91 -17.01 -16.97
C MET A 22 -20.00 -16.84 -15.44
N VAL A 23 -19.19 -17.55 -14.66
CA VAL A 23 -19.11 -17.35 -13.20
C VAL A 23 -17.88 -16.54 -12.78
N PHE A 24 -16.94 -16.28 -13.70
CA PHE A 24 -15.69 -15.55 -13.39
C PHE A 24 -15.69 -14.05 -13.75
N GLN A 25 -16.84 -13.49 -14.18
CA GLN A 25 -16.94 -12.10 -14.65
C GLN A 25 -17.89 -11.22 -13.82
N ARG A 26 -18.21 -11.61 -12.58
CA ARG A 26 -18.66 -10.65 -11.56
C ARG A 26 -17.51 -10.30 -10.63
N ARG A 27 -16.39 -9.87 -11.20
CA ARG A 27 -15.45 -9.03 -10.46
C ARG A 27 -16.28 -7.81 -10.05
N ARG A 28 -16.57 -7.68 -8.75
CA ARG A 28 -17.27 -6.52 -8.20
C ARG A 28 -16.50 -5.28 -8.66
N LEU A 29 -17.01 -4.60 -9.67
CA LEU A 29 -16.64 -3.22 -9.93
C LEU A 29 -16.98 -2.49 -8.64
N PRO A 30 -16.01 -1.91 -7.91
CA PRO A 30 -16.37 -1.05 -6.79
C PRO A 30 -17.32 -0.01 -7.38
N ASN A 31 -18.48 0.18 -6.75
CA ASN A 31 -19.43 1.21 -7.17
C ASN A 31 -18.61 2.49 -7.40
N ARG A 32 -18.62 3.03 -8.63
CA ARG A 32 -17.78 4.18 -9.01
C ARG A 32 -17.93 5.33 -8.01
N GLN A 33 -19.13 5.47 -7.45
CA GLN A 33 -19.44 6.41 -6.37
C GLN A 33 -18.59 6.15 -5.12
N LYS A 34 -18.53 4.90 -4.64
CA LYS A 34 -17.72 4.50 -3.48
C LYS A 34 -16.24 4.77 -3.69
N PHE A 35 -15.71 4.54 -4.90
CA PHE A 35 -14.30 4.84 -5.19
C PHE A 35 -14.00 6.35 -5.10
N LEU A 36 -14.90 7.18 -5.63
CA LEU A 36 -14.76 8.64 -5.54
C LEU A 36 -14.88 9.13 -4.09
N GLU A 37 -15.78 8.54 -3.31
CA GLU A 37 -15.95 8.83 -1.88
C GLU A 37 -14.72 8.41 -1.06
N ASP A 38 -14.22 7.19 -1.25
CA ASP A 38 -13.00 6.70 -0.62
C ASP A 38 -11.82 7.64 -0.95
N GLN A 39 -11.73 8.14 -2.19
CA GLN A 39 -10.68 9.08 -2.57
C GLN A 39 -10.82 10.44 -1.87
N LYS A 40 -12.04 10.97 -1.72
CA LYS A 40 -12.29 12.20 -0.95
C LYS A 40 -11.92 12.04 0.51
N ALA A 41 -12.37 10.94 1.14
CA ALA A 41 -12.04 10.63 2.53
C ALA A 41 -10.52 10.54 2.74
N GLN A 42 -9.78 9.95 1.79
CA GLN A 42 -8.32 9.90 1.85
C GLN A 42 -7.66 11.28 1.76
N VAL A 43 -8.20 12.18 0.92
CA VAL A 43 -7.69 13.56 0.81
C VAL A 43 -7.96 14.34 2.10
N GLU A 44 -9.16 14.20 2.67
CA GLU A 44 -9.54 14.83 3.93
C GLU A 44 -8.70 14.31 5.09
N SER A 45 -8.53 12.99 5.21
CA SER A 45 -7.65 12.37 6.21
C SER A 45 -6.22 12.89 6.13
N ARG A 46 -5.64 12.95 4.93
CA ARG A 46 -4.29 13.51 4.72
C ARG A 46 -4.18 14.99 5.08
N ALA A 47 -5.25 15.76 4.87
CA ALA A 47 -5.27 17.17 5.27
C ALA A 47 -5.30 17.29 6.80
N LEU A 48 -6.07 16.43 7.48
CA LEU A 48 -6.18 16.40 8.94
C LEU A 48 -4.89 15.91 9.62
N GLU A 49 -4.23 14.91 9.04
CA GLU A 49 -2.94 14.39 9.51
C GLU A 49 -1.86 15.49 9.61
N LYS A 50 -1.85 16.45 8.67
CA LYS A 50 -0.88 17.56 8.70
C LYS A 50 -1.05 18.49 9.90
N PHE A 51 -2.23 18.54 10.50
CA PHE A 51 -2.42 19.32 11.71
C PHE A 51 -1.75 18.64 12.91
N GLN A 52 -1.68 17.31 12.94
CA GLN A 52 -0.97 16.55 13.97
C GLN A 52 0.55 16.75 13.83
N THR A 53 1.08 17.67 14.63
CA THR A 53 2.47 18.15 14.53
C THR A 53 3.43 17.36 15.42
N ARG A 54 2.92 16.50 16.30
CA ARG A 54 3.71 15.63 17.18
C ARG A 54 3.62 14.18 16.73
N ASP A 55 4.79 13.54 16.72
CA ASP A 55 4.90 12.10 16.58
C ASP A 55 4.75 11.45 17.95
N TRP A 56 3.68 10.69 18.14
CA TRP A 56 3.45 9.92 19.36
C TRP A 56 4.21 8.60 19.33
N LYS A 57 4.93 8.28 20.41
CA LYS A 57 5.61 6.99 20.58
C LYS A 57 4.79 6.09 21.49
N ALA A 58 4.92 4.78 21.29
CA ALA A 58 4.30 3.81 22.18
C ALA A 58 4.87 3.95 23.59
N GLY A 59 4.00 4.13 24.59
CA GLY A 59 4.38 4.38 25.98
C GLY A 59 4.32 5.85 26.40
N ASP A 60 4.13 6.78 25.47
CA ASP A 60 3.85 8.18 25.81
C ASP A 60 2.45 8.30 26.43
N ILE A 61 2.38 8.83 27.66
CA ILE A 61 1.11 9.17 28.31
C ILE A 61 0.75 10.59 27.91
N TYR A 62 -0.51 10.80 27.52
CA TYR A 62 -1.03 12.11 27.12
C TYR A 62 -2.02 12.66 28.16
N ALA A 63 -2.02 13.98 28.32
CA ALA A 63 -3.09 14.71 28.97
C ALA A 63 -4.02 15.34 27.90
N PRO A 64 -5.29 15.63 28.22
CA PRO A 64 -6.19 16.31 27.28
C PRO A 64 -5.64 17.65 26.74
N HIS A 65 -4.81 18.32 27.53
CA HIS A 65 -4.19 19.61 27.16
C HIS A 65 -3.10 19.47 26.09
N ASP A 66 -2.48 18.30 25.94
CA ASP A 66 -1.41 18.04 24.97
C ASP A 66 -1.92 18.09 23.52
N LEU A 67 -3.22 17.93 23.31
CA LEU A 67 -3.88 18.03 22.00
C LEU A 67 -4.33 19.46 21.68
N SER A 68 -4.04 20.43 22.55
CA SER A 68 -4.42 21.83 22.33
C SER A 68 -3.56 22.47 21.22
N PRO A 69 -4.12 23.44 20.47
CA PRO A 69 -3.37 24.14 19.42
C PRO A 69 -2.09 24.83 19.92
N ALA A 70 -2.03 25.20 21.20
CA ALA A 70 -0.88 25.85 21.81
C ALA A 70 0.30 24.88 21.95
N GLU A 71 0.08 23.67 22.48
CA GLU A 71 1.10 22.64 22.62
C GLU A 71 1.57 22.12 21.25
N MET A 72 0.63 21.89 20.32
CA MET A 72 0.93 21.49 18.95
C MET A 72 1.83 22.51 18.22
N LYS A 73 1.63 23.82 18.48
CA LYS A 73 2.48 24.88 17.94
C LYS A 73 3.91 24.83 18.49
N LYS A 74 4.14 24.32 19.70
CA LYS A 74 5.49 24.15 20.26
C LYS A 74 6.26 23.07 19.49
N TRP A 75 5.62 21.93 19.22
CA TRP A 75 6.26 20.82 18.49
C TRP A 75 6.49 21.12 17.02
N ARG A 76 5.74 22.05 16.43
CA ARG A 76 5.99 22.53 15.07
C ARG A 76 7.37 23.20 14.89
N LYS A 77 7.99 23.69 15.97
CA LYS A 77 9.30 24.34 15.88
C LYS A 77 10.36 23.28 15.54
N ARG A 78 10.96 23.41 14.36
CA ARG A 78 12.09 22.56 13.95
C ARG A 78 13.30 22.90 14.81
N GLN A 79 13.76 21.95 15.61
CA GLN A 79 15.04 22.06 16.31
C GLN A 79 16.14 21.53 15.39
N GLY A 80 17.29 22.20 15.40
CA GLY A 80 18.49 21.70 14.75
C GLY A 80 19.00 20.41 15.42
N PRO A 81 19.96 19.70 14.80
CA PRO A 81 20.62 18.58 15.46
C PRO A 81 21.24 19.04 16.78
N ALA A 82 21.08 18.24 17.84
CA ALA A 82 21.54 18.59 19.19
C ALA A 82 23.07 18.54 19.33
N ALA A 83 23.74 17.73 18.50
CA ALA A 83 25.18 17.55 18.50
C ALA A 83 25.67 17.50 17.05
N ASP A 84 26.92 17.94 16.82
CA ASP A 84 27.57 17.81 15.51
C ASP A 84 27.91 16.34 15.25
N ALA A 85 27.67 15.89 14.02
CA ALA A 85 27.89 14.50 13.62
C ALA A 85 29.37 14.12 13.59
N PHE A 86 30.26 15.06 13.24
CA PHE A 86 31.70 14.81 13.20
C PHE A 86 32.29 14.72 14.62
N ASP A 87 31.88 15.62 15.50
CA ASP A 87 32.28 15.61 16.91
C ASP A 87 31.79 14.35 17.63
N ALA A 88 30.52 13.96 17.41
CA ALA A 88 29.94 12.78 18.07
C ALA A 88 30.59 11.46 17.63
N LEU A 89 31.10 11.40 16.39
CA LEU A 89 31.78 10.23 15.85
C LEU A 89 33.31 10.32 15.93
N ASN A 90 33.85 11.42 16.48
CA ASN A 90 35.28 11.72 16.57
C ASN A 90 36.03 11.53 15.24
N MET A 91 35.42 11.92 14.12
CA MET A 91 36.02 11.80 12.79
C MET A 91 36.47 13.16 12.26
N ASN A 92 37.67 13.23 11.68
CA ASN A 92 38.16 14.46 11.06
C ASN A 92 37.51 14.65 9.67
N PRO A 93 36.80 15.77 9.43
CA PRO A 93 36.18 16.02 8.13
C PRO A 93 37.21 16.09 6.98
N LEU A 94 38.47 16.44 7.28
CA LEU A 94 39.55 16.48 6.28
C LEU A 94 39.89 15.11 5.71
N ASP A 95 39.65 14.02 6.45
CA ASP A 95 39.94 12.67 5.98
C ASP A 95 38.85 12.19 4.98
N LEU A 96 37.66 12.79 5.03
CA LEU A 96 36.48 12.37 4.28
C LEU A 96 36.23 13.18 2.99
N TYR A 97 37.15 14.07 2.59
CA TYR A 97 36.97 14.94 1.42
C TYR A 97 36.88 14.22 0.06
N LYS A 98 37.31 12.95 -0.01
CA LYS A 98 37.25 12.11 -1.23
C LYS A 98 35.98 11.25 -1.32
N VAL A 99 35.07 11.34 -0.34
CA VAL A 99 33.82 10.58 -0.35
C VAL A 99 32.89 11.18 -1.41
N ARG A 100 33.03 10.72 -2.66
CA ARG A 100 31.92 10.79 -3.61
C ARG A 100 30.87 9.80 -3.14
N LEU A 101 29.74 10.34 -2.64
CA LEU A 101 28.54 9.54 -2.41
C LEU A 101 28.07 9.06 -3.79
N GLU A 102 28.48 7.84 -4.16
CA GLU A 102 28.02 7.20 -5.39
C GLU A 102 26.47 7.20 -5.39
N PRO A 103 25.82 7.67 -6.46
CA PRO A 103 24.37 7.66 -6.52
C PRO A 103 23.92 6.21 -6.41
N ARG A 104 23.21 5.88 -5.31
CA ARG A 104 22.53 4.59 -5.16
C ARG A 104 21.76 4.34 -6.45
N THR A 105 22.14 3.29 -7.17
CA THR A 105 21.52 2.89 -8.41
C THR A 105 20.01 2.86 -8.23
N LEU A 106 19.31 3.65 -9.04
CA LEU A 106 17.85 3.69 -9.08
C LEU A 106 17.34 2.25 -9.26
N CYS A 107 16.58 1.78 -8.28
CA CYS A 107 15.92 0.48 -8.30
C CYS A 107 15.09 0.36 -9.58
N SER A 108 15.57 -0.46 -10.53
CA SER A 108 14.81 -0.88 -11.69
C SER A 108 13.72 -1.84 -11.21
N ARG A 109 12.54 -1.28 -10.88
CA ARG A 109 11.33 -2.06 -10.61
C ARG A 109 10.86 -2.72 -11.90
N SER A 110 11.42 -3.89 -12.20
CA SER A 110 10.99 -4.77 -13.28
C SER A 110 9.56 -5.25 -12.98
N HIS A 111 8.57 -4.63 -13.63
CA HIS A 111 7.23 -5.19 -13.70
C HIS A 111 7.27 -6.37 -14.70
N SER A 112 7.33 -7.59 -14.18
CA SER A 112 7.05 -8.78 -14.98
C SER A 112 5.55 -8.82 -15.29
N ASN A 113 5.18 -8.55 -16.54
CA ASN A 113 3.83 -8.82 -17.05
C ASN A 113 3.63 -10.35 -17.10
N ALA A 114 2.84 -10.87 -16.16
CA ALA A 114 2.37 -12.26 -16.21
C ALA A 114 1.36 -12.40 -17.35
N LYS A 115 1.80 -13.02 -18.45
CA LYS A 115 0.93 -13.53 -19.52
C LYS A 115 -0.01 -14.55 -18.91
N THR A 116 -1.30 -14.26 -18.96
CA THR A 116 -2.38 -15.23 -18.73
C THR A 116 -2.59 -15.98 -20.04
N GLN A 117 -2.48 -17.31 -20.01
CA GLN A 117 -2.89 -18.20 -21.10
C GLN A 117 -4.41 -18.38 -21.09
#